data_AF-A0A2G2HAI3-F1
#
_entry.id   AF-A0A2G2HAI3-F1
#
_cell.length_a   1.000
_cell.length_b   1.000
_cell.length_c   1.000
_cell.angle_alpha   90.00
_cell.angle_beta   90.00
_cell.angle_gamma   90.00
#
_symmetry.space_group_name_H-M   'P 1'
#
loop_
_entity.id
_entity.type
_entity.pdbx_description
1 polymer ?
#
loop_
_entity_poly.entity_id
_entity_poly.type
_entity_poly.pdbx_seq_one_letter_code
_entity_poly.pdbx_strand_id
1 'polypeptide(L)'
;MWTPTALASEFRRYRRTVWRVVEAQHRISTNRLTSDLGEQQRLEELADNAKPDLPKSAHGLHYLLASPFRYGHTVASRFRRAYERPGIFYASEAEGTAITETA
;
A
#
# COMPACT_ATOMS: atom_id res chain seq x y z
N MET A 1 12.27 25.46 13.39
CA MET A 1 11.60 24.28 13.96
C MET A 1 10.31 24.07 13.18
N TRP A 2 10.18 23.00 12.38
CA TRP A 2 8.92 22.73 11.67
C TRP A 2 7.92 22.12 12.65
N THR A 3 6.82 22.81 12.91
CA THR A 3 5.67 22.26 13.65
C THR A 3 4.69 21.63 12.65
N PRO A 4 3.91 20.60 13.05
CA PRO A 4 2.89 20.00 12.18
C PRO A 4 1.93 21.04 11.57
N THR A 5 1.59 22.07 12.34
CA THR A 5 0.70 23.16 11.90
C THR A 5 1.33 24.03 10.81
N ALA A 6 2.62 24.34 10.91
CA ALA A 6 3.34 25.09 9.88
C ALA A 6 3.52 24.28 8.59
N LEU A 7 3.69 22.96 8.70
CA LEU A 7 3.74 22.09 7.51
C LEU A 7 2.39 22.02 6.82
N ALA A 8 1.29 21.96 7.59
CA ALA A 8 -0.06 21.92 7.06
C ALA A 8 -0.45 23.21 6.32
N SER A 9 0.02 24.39 6.77
CA SER A 9 -0.28 25.67 6.11
C SER A 9 0.37 25.81 4.72
N GLU A 10 1.50 25.15 4.50
CA GLU A 10 2.21 25.14 3.22
C GLU A 10 1.73 24.03 2.27
N PHE A 11 0.72 23.25 2.67
CA PHE A 11 0.18 22.19 1.84
C PHE A 11 -0.32 22.75 0.50
N ARG A 12 0.16 22.14 -0.59
CA ARG A 12 -0.30 22.41 -1.94
C ARG A 12 -0.82 21.11 -2.54
N ARG A 13 -1.97 21.19 -3.23
CA ARG A 13 -2.48 20.06 -4.01
C ARG A 13 -1.43 19.67 -5.05
N TYR A 14 -0.99 18.43 -5.00
CA TYR A 14 -0.08 17.88 -5.98
C TYR A 14 -0.87 17.30 -7.16
N ARG A 15 -0.51 17.69 -8.38
CA ARG A 15 -1.16 17.25 -9.63
C ARG A 15 -0.10 16.99 -10.69
N ARG A 16 0.31 15.74 -10.82
CA ARG A 16 1.22 15.23 -11.86
C ARG A 16 0.87 13.80 -12.19
N THR A 17 1.34 13.33 -13.33
CA THR A 17 1.38 11.90 -13.64
C THR A 17 2.52 11.28 -12.85
N VAL A 18 2.25 10.17 -12.18
CA VAL A 18 3.24 9.43 -11.40
C VAL A 18 3.13 7.94 -11.69
N TRP A 19 4.24 7.25 -11.51
CA TRP A 19 4.43 5.83 -11.69
C TRP A 19 4.59 5.19 -10.32
N ARG A 20 3.73 4.21 -10.04
CA ARG A 20 3.91 3.27 -8.93
C ARG A 20 4.04 1.88 -9.51
N VAL A 21 5.16 1.24 -9.23
CA VAL A 21 5.38 -0.15 -9.58
C VAL A 21 4.70 -1.02 -8.53
N VAL A 22 4.01 -2.05 -9.00
CA VAL A 22 3.40 -3.08 -8.16
C VAL A 22 3.89 -4.43 -8.67
N GLU A 23 4.37 -5.27 -7.76
CA GLU A 23 4.71 -6.64 -8.13
C GLU A 23 3.44 -7.36 -8.57
N ALA A 24 3.48 -7.95 -9.77
CA ALA A 24 2.43 -8.84 -10.21
C ALA A 24 2.44 -10.08 -9.32
N GLN A 25 1.36 -10.34 -8.57
CA GLN A 25 1.18 -11.61 -7.87
C GLN A 25 0.82 -12.71 -8.88
N HIS A 26 1.80 -13.19 -9.64
CA HIS A 26 1.61 -14.29 -10.60
C HIS A 26 1.83 -15.68 -9.97
N ARG A 27 2.08 -15.75 -8.66
CA ARG A 27 2.05 -16.98 -7.87
C ARG A 27 1.12 -16.80 -6.67
N ILE A 28 -0.01 -17.50 -6.71
CA ILE A 28 -0.85 -17.73 -5.52
C ILE A 28 -0.05 -18.71 -4.64
N SER A 29 0.88 -18.18 -3.83
CA SER A 29 1.71 -18.95 -2.91
C SER A 29 0.88 -19.69 -1.86
N THR A 30 -0.37 -19.28 -1.67
CA THR A 30 -1.34 -19.87 -0.75
C THR A 30 -1.97 -21.16 -1.25
N ASN A 31 -1.97 -21.45 -2.56
CA ASN A 31 -2.53 -22.73 -3.08
C ASN A 31 -1.79 -23.95 -2.54
N ARG A 32 -0.55 -23.79 -2.05
CA ARG A 32 0.21 -24.85 -1.39
C ARG A 32 -0.27 -25.14 0.04
N LEU A 33 -1.08 -24.24 0.61
CA LEU A 33 -1.64 -24.35 1.96
C LEU A 33 -3.01 -25.05 1.95
N THR A 34 -3.54 -25.40 0.78
CA THR A 34 -4.90 -25.91 0.59
C THR A 34 -4.89 -27.09 -0.35
N SER A 35 -5.68 -28.11 -0.03
CA SER A 35 -5.72 -29.38 -0.77
C SER A 35 -6.77 -29.37 -1.88
N ASP A 36 -7.79 -28.51 -1.77
CA ASP A 36 -8.89 -28.38 -2.71
C ASP A 36 -9.42 -26.93 -2.81
N LEU A 37 -10.40 -26.72 -3.70
CA LEU A 37 -10.99 -25.40 -3.97
C LEU A 37 -11.80 -24.85 -2.79
N GLY A 38 -12.42 -25.71 -1.99
CA GLY A 38 -13.20 -25.29 -0.82
C GLY A 38 -12.29 -24.77 0.29
N GLU A 39 -11.16 -25.42 0.51
CA GLU A 39 -10.13 -24.92 1.42
C GLU A 39 -9.51 -23.60 0.92
N GLN A 40 -9.26 -23.47 -0.38
CA GLN A 40 -8.78 -22.21 -0.98
C GLN A 40 -9.77 -21.06 -0.77
N GLN A 41 -11.07 -21.30 -1.00
CA GLN A 41 -12.11 -20.29 -0.73
C GLN A 41 -12.13 -19.89 0.75
N ARG A 42 -12.07 -20.86 1.66
CA ARG A 42 -12.06 -20.58 3.10
C ARG A 42 -10.83 -19.77 3.51
N LEU A 43 -9.67 -20.05 2.92
CA LEU A 43 -8.44 -19.31 3.17
C LEU A 43 -8.56 -17.86 2.68
N GLU A 44 -9.16 -17.64 1.51
CA GLU A 44 -9.43 -16.30 0.98
C GLU A 44 -10.39 -15.51 1.88
N GLU A 45 -11.47 -16.13 2.35
CA GLU A 45 -12.41 -15.50 3.29
C GLU A 45 -11.72 -15.13 4.61
N LEU A 46 -10.89 -16.02 5.16
CA LEU A 46 -10.11 -15.73 6.38
C LEU A 46 -9.10 -14.60 6.15
N ALA A 47 -8.40 -14.62 5.02
CA ALA A 47 -7.44 -13.57 4.67
C ALA A 47 -8.15 -12.22 4.52
N ASP A 48 -9.30 -12.18 3.86
CA ASP A 48 -10.11 -10.97 3.67
C ASP A 48 -10.61 -10.40 5.00
N ASN A 49 -11.09 -11.26 5.90
CA ASN A 49 -11.55 -10.87 7.23
C ASN A 49 -10.41 -10.38 8.15
N ALA A 50 -9.18 -10.84 7.93
CA ALA A 50 -8.01 -10.40 8.70
C ALA A 50 -7.43 -9.06 8.20
N LYS A 51 -7.86 -8.55 7.04
CA LYS A 51 -7.34 -7.28 6.50
C LYS A 51 -7.78 -6.10 7.39
N PRO A 52 -6.87 -5.19 7.79
CA PRO A 52 -7.24 -4.00 8.55
C PRO A 52 -8.27 -3.13 7.82
N ASP A 53 -9.00 -2.29 8.54
CA ASP A 53 -9.91 -1.33 7.92
C ASP A 53 -9.16 -0.36 6.99
N LEU A 54 -9.79 -0.05 5.87
CA LEU A 54 -9.28 0.97 4.97
C LEU A 54 -9.61 2.37 5.53
N PRO A 55 -8.69 3.34 5.51
CA PRO A 55 -9.00 4.71 5.92
C PRO A 55 -10.15 5.30 5.11
N LYS A 56 -11.02 6.11 5.75
CA LYS A 56 -12.16 6.79 5.09
C LYS A 56 -11.75 7.54 3.82
N SER A 57 -10.60 8.21 3.84
CA SER A 57 -10.05 8.97 2.71
C SER A 57 -9.63 8.12 1.50
N ALA A 58 -9.43 6.82 1.68
CA ALA A 58 -9.04 5.90 0.62
C ALA A 58 -10.21 5.05 0.07
N HIS A 59 -11.42 5.21 0.60
CA HIS A 59 -12.60 4.52 0.07
C HIS A 59 -12.91 4.97 -1.36
N GLY A 60 -13.32 4.02 -2.20
CA GLY A 60 -13.62 4.28 -3.62
C GLY A 60 -12.39 4.29 -4.55
N LEU A 61 -11.17 4.21 -4.00
CA LEU A 61 -9.97 3.99 -4.82
C LEU A 61 -9.91 2.54 -5.29
N HIS A 62 -9.38 2.33 -6.50
CA HIS A 62 -9.02 0.98 -6.95
C HIS A 62 -8.06 0.33 -5.95
N TYR A 63 -8.16 -0.98 -5.71
CA TYR A 63 -7.44 -1.65 -4.63
C TYR A 63 -5.92 -1.44 -4.70
N LEU A 64 -5.34 -1.36 -5.90
CA LEU A 64 -3.92 -1.05 -6.09
C LEU A 64 -3.56 0.34 -5.54
N LEU A 65 -4.43 1.33 -5.65
CA LEU A 65 -4.21 2.68 -5.11
C LEU A 65 -4.54 2.77 -3.61
N ALA A 66 -5.49 1.96 -3.14
CA ALA A 66 -5.91 1.94 -1.74
C ALA A 66 -4.92 1.20 -0.82
N SER A 67 -4.27 0.14 -1.33
CA SER A 67 -3.47 -0.78 -0.52
C SER A 67 -2.34 -0.14 0.29
N PRO A 68 -1.61 0.90 -0.19
CA PRO A 68 -0.55 1.53 0.59
C PRO A 68 -1.06 2.20 1.87
N PHE A 69 -2.33 2.57 1.92
CA PHE A 69 -2.92 3.23 3.09
C PHE A 69 -3.56 2.25 4.09
N ARG A 70 -3.85 1.02 3.64
CA ARG A 70 -4.52 -0.02 4.44
C ARG A 70 -3.57 -0.69 5.43
N TYR A 71 -2.34 -0.96 5.00
CA TYR A 71 -1.37 -1.71 5.76
C TYR A 71 -0.28 -0.79 6.31
N GLY A 72 0.11 -1.00 7.57
CA GLY A 72 1.37 -0.45 8.09
C GLY A 72 2.49 -1.43 7.77
N HIS A 73 3.62 -0.97 7.21
CA HIS A 73 4.78 -1.85 7.07
C HIS A 73 5.48 -2.04 8.43
N THR A 74 5.89 -3.27 8.72
CA THR A 74 6.62 -3.65 9.94
C THR A 74 8.04 -3.11 9.97
N VAL A 75 8.60 -2.75 8.81
CA VAL A 75 9.93 -2.17 8.64
C VAL A 75 9.83 -0.66 8.42
N ALA A 76 10.81 0.08 8.94
CA ALA A 76 10.96 1.49 8.65
C ALA A 76 11.37 1.70 7.17
N SER A 77 11.04 2.86 6.64
CA SER A 77 11.42 3.29 5.28
C SER A 77 12.06 4.67 5.34
N ARG A 78 12.55 5.18 4.21
CA ARG A 78 13.17 6.50 4.11
C ARG A 78 12.32 7.62 4.73
N PHE A 79 10.99 7.53 4.60
CA PHE A 79 10.06 8.59 5.04
C PHE A 79 9.04 8.15 6.09
N ARG A 80 9.20 6.95 6.69
CA ARG A 80 8.21 6.42 7.66
C ARG A 80 8.85 5.52 8.69
N ARG A 81 8.41 5.60 9.94
CA ARG A 81 8.79 4.65 10.99
C ARG A 81 8.09 3.30 10.80
N ALA A 82 8.65 2.26 11.40
CA ALA A 82 7.99 0.96 11.50
C ALA A 82 6.63 1.10 12.19
N TYR A 83 5.62 0.35 11.73
CA TYR A 83 4.25 0.30 12.29
C TYR A 83 3.45 1.62 12.28
N GLU A 84 4.00 2.71 11.74
CA GLU A 84 3.31 3.99 11.64
C GLU A 84 2.09 3.91 10.70
N ARG A 85 0.97 4.52 11.12
CA ARG A 85 -0.30 4.55 10.38
C ARG A 85 -0.81 5.99 10.21
N PRO A 86 -1.50 6.33 9.10
CA PRO A 86 -1.75 5.49 7.92
C PRO A 86 -0.47 5.20 7.13
N GLY A 87 -0.50 4.22 6.24
CA GLY A 87 0.66 3.93 5.39
C GLY A 87 0.93 5.04 4.35
N ILE A 88 2.10 4.99 3.72
CA ILE A 88 2.58 6.00 2.76
C ILE A 88 2.49 5.47 1.33
N PHE A 89 2.06 6.33 0.42
CA PHE A 89 2.06 6.08 -1.02
C PHE A 89 3.41 6.48 -1.63
N TYR A 90 4.18 5.49 -2.09
CA TYR A 90 5.43 5.70 -2.82
C TYR A 90 5.18 5.65 -4.33
N ALA A 91 5.66 6.68 -5.03
CA ALA A 91 5.61 6.79 -6.49
C ALA A 91 6.69 7.77 -6.97
N SER A 92 6.96 7.75 -8.28
CA SER A 92 7.92 8.64 -8.94
C SER A 92 7.24 9.36 -10.12
N GLU A 93 7.64 10.59 -10.43
CA GLU A 93 7.24 11.26 -11.69
C GLU A 93 7.88 10.59 -12.93
N ALA A 94 9.05 9.97 -12.76
CA ALA A 94 9.78 9.29 -13.82
C ALA A 94 9.66 7.77 -13.69
N GLU A 95 9.27 7.10 -14.79
CA GLU A 95 9.11 5.63 -14.85
C GLU A 95 10.40 4.90 -14.51
N GLY A 96 11.53 5.30 -15.13
CA GLY A 96 12.83 4.67 -14.89
C GLY A 96 13.22 4.67 -13.41
N THR A 97 13.00 5.79 -12.70
CA THR A 97 13.21 5.86 -11.25
C THR A 97 12.27 4.95 -10.48
N ALA A 98 10.99 4.85 -10.86
CA ALA A 98 10.05 3.95 -10.21
C ALA A 98 10.50 2.48 -10.32
N ILE A 99 11.03 2.09 -11.48
CA ILE A 99 11.58 0.75 -11.72
C ILE A 99 12.86 0.54 -10.91
N THR A 100 13.79 1.51 -10.90
CA THR A 100 15.05 1.41 -10.15
C THR A 100 14.84 1.24 -8.64
N GLU A 101 13.86 1.92 -8.05
CA GLU A 101 13.56 1.81 -6.61
C GLU A 101 12.80 0.52 -6.25
N THR A 102 12.46 -0.34 -7.23
CA THR A 102 11.82 -1.65 -7.00
C THR A 102 12.83 -2.80 -6.97
N ALA A 103 14.06 -2.58 -7.47
CA ALA A 103 15.11 -3.59 -7.57
C ALA A 103 15.78 -3.94 -6.24
#